data_AF-A0A1B0ZTM3-F1
#
_entry.id   AF-A0A1B0ZTM3-F1
#
_cell.length_a   1.000
_cell.length_b   1.000
_cell.length_c   1.000
_cell.angle_alpha   90.00
_cell.angle_beta   90.00
_cell.angle_gamma   90.00
#
_symmetry.space_group_name_H-M   'P 1'
#
loop_
_entity.id
_entity.type
_entity.pdbx_description
1 polymer ?
#
loop_
_entity_poly.entity_id
_entity_poly.type
_entity_poly.pdbx_seq_one_letter_code
_entity_poly.pdbx_strand_id
1 'polypeptide(L)' 'MAYAAQHTTASASEKSVLAILAAPFVAFGRVMIALGEANTRSQKVQRLMAMSDADLAERGLTRDKIVHHVFSDVYYI' A
#
# COMPACT_ATOMS: atom_id res chain seq x y z
N MET A 1 -26.17 50.79 11.93
CA MET A 1 -25.37 50.71 10.69
C MET A 1 -24.31 49.64 10.88
N ALA A 2 -24.62 48.38 10.58
CA ALA A 2 -23.69 47.26 10.67
C ALA A 2 -23.58 46.65 9.26
N TYR A 3 -22.51 46.96 8.56
CA TYR A 3 -22.09 46.26 7.35
C TYR A 3 -21.10 45.20 7.81
N ALA A 4 -21.58 43.97 7.99
CA ALA A 4 -20.71 42.81 8.11
C ALA A 4 -20.16 42.49 6.72
N ALA A 5 -18.86 42.70 6.51
CA ALA A 5 -18.18 42.24 5.32
C ALA A 5 -18.02 40.72 5.39
N GLN A 6 -18.77 39.97 4.59
CA GLN A 6 -18.47 38.56 4.33
C GLN A 6 -17.15 38.47 3.55
N HIS A 7 -16.05 38.15 4.24
CA HIS A 7 -14.86 37.60 3.60
C HIS A 7 -15.07 36.10 3.38
N THR A 8 -15.58 35.72 2.21
CA THR A 8 -15.73 34.32 1.79
C THR A 8 -14.82 34.02 0.59
N THR A 9 -13.84 33.16 0.88
CA THR A 9 -13.12 32.21 0.00
C THR A 9 -12.38 32.74 -1.23
N ALA A 10 -11.12 33.13 -1.05
CA ALA A 10 -10.12 33.25 -2.11
C ALA A 10 -9.02 32.17 -1.99
N SER A 11 -9.39 30.88 -1.90
CA SER A 11 -8.40 29.77 -1.89
C SER A 11 -8.83 28.52 -2.68
N ALA A 12 -9.90 28.61 -3.49
CA ALA A 12 -10.35 27.49 -4.31
C ALA A 12 -9.67 27.42 -5.70
N SER A 13 -9.14 28.55 -6.19
CA SER A 13 -8.60 28.67 -7.56
C SER A 13 -7.18 28.09 -7.71
N GLU A 14 -6.27 28.37 -6.76
CA GLU A 14 -4.86 27.95 -6.85
C GLU A 14 -4.68 26.44 -6.65
N LYS A 15 -5.54 25.81 -5.84
CA LYS A 15 -5.51 24.36 -5.62
C LYS A 15 -5.96 23.56 -6.84
N SER A 16 -6.74 24.16 -7.74
CA SER A 16 -7.37 23.45 -8.87
C SER A 16 -6.40 23.19 -10.03
N VAL A 17 -5.61 24.19 -10.45
CA VAL A 17 -4.62 24.03 -11.53
C VAL A 17 -3.49 23.09 -11.08
N LEU A 18 -3.00 23.25 -9.85
CA LEU A 18 -2.01 22.34 -9.28
C LEU A 18 -2.53 20.90 -9.19
N ALA A 19 -3.80 20.70 -8.83
CA ALA A 19 -4.41 19.36 -8.80
C ALA A 19 -4.50 18.73 -10.19
N ILE A 20 -4.79 19.50 -11.24
CA ILE A 20 -4.82 19.02 -12.62
C ILE A 20 -3.42 18.58 -13.06
N LEU A 21 -2.38 19.39 -12.78
CA LEU A 21 -1.00 19.04 -13.11
C LEU A 21 -0.48 17.84 -12.29
N ALA A 22 -0.93 17.70 -11.04
CA ALA A 22 -0.54 16.59 -10.17
C ALA A 22 -1.32 15.29 -10.45
N ALA A 23 -2.48 15.36 -11.10
CA ALA A 23 -3.37 14.22 -11.37
C ALA A 23 -2.66 12.97 -11.95
N PRO A 24 -1.79 13.04 -12.97
CA PRO A 24 -1.10 11.86 -13.48
C PRO A 24 -0.16 11.21 -12.45
N PHE A 25 0.53 12.01 -11.64
CA PHE A 25 1.44 11.51 -10.61
C PHE A 25 0.67 10.85 -9.45
N VAL A 26 -0.46 11.43 -9.07
CA VAL A 26 -1.36 10.83 -8.06
C VAL A 26 -1.93 9.51 -8.57
N ALA A 27 -2.36 9.47 -9.84
CA ALA A 27 -2.85 8.23 -10.46
C ALA A 27 -1.76 7.15 -10.51
N PHE A 28 -0.54 7.51 -10.93
CA PHE A 28 0.59 6.58 -10.95
C PHE A 28 0.94 6.06 -9.56
N GLY A 29 1.00 6.94 -8.54
CA GLY A 29 1.25 6.54 -7.16
C GLY A 29 0.20 5.55 -6.64
N ARG A 30 -1.08 5.78 -6.95
CA ARG A 30 -2.16 4.85 -6.61
C ARG A 30 -2.00 3.48 -7.29
N VAL A 31 -1.56 3.45 -8.55
CA VAL A 31 -1.28 2.19 -9.27
C VAL A 31 -0.12 1.44 -8.63
N MET A 32 0.96 2.12 -8.23
CA MET A 32 2.09 1.50 -7.54
C MET A 32 1.69 0.92 -6.19
N ILE A 33 0.87 1.64 -5.41
CA ILE A 33 0.31 1.15 -4.14
C ILE A 33 -0.54 -0.10 -4.39
N ALA A 34 -1.47 -0.04 -5.34
CA ALA A 34 -2.33 -1.17 -5.67
C ALA A 34 -1.53 -2.40 -6.13
N LEU A 35 -0.45 -2.21 -6.89
CA LEU A 35 0.44 -3.29 -7.31
C LEU A 35 1.22 -3.89 -6.11
N GLY A 36 1.60 -3.06 -5.14
CA GLY A 36 2.23 -3.50 -3.90
C GLY A 36 1.26 -4.26 -2.98
N GLU A 37 0.02 -3.78 -2.82
CA GLU A 37 -1.03 -4.44 -2.04
C GLU A 37 -1.51 -5.75 -2.68
N ALA A 38 -1.56 -5.79 -4.02
CA ALA A 38 -1.84 -6.98 -4.79
C ALA A 38 -0.70 -8.01 -4.76
N ASN A 39 0.41 -7.74 -4.05
CA ASN A 39 1.49 -8.69 -3.88
C ASN A 39 1.02 -9.91 -3.05
N THR A 40 0.52 -10.91 -3.76
CA THR A 40 0.02 -12.19 -3.22
C THR A 40 1.06 -12.89 -2.36
N ARG A 41 2.36 -12.69 -2.61
CA ARG A 41 3.44 -13.26 -1.81
C ARG A 41 3.54 -12.62 -0.43
N SER A 42 3.38 -11.30 -0.31
CA SER A 42 3.34 -10.62 0.99
C SER A 42 2.17 -11.14 1.84
N GLN A 43 0.99 -11.28 1.24
CA GLN A 43 -0.17 -11.86 1.91
C GLN A 43 0.08 -13.32 2.31
N LYS A 44 0.79 -14.10 1.48
CA LYS A 44 1.16 -15.50 1.79
C LYS A 44 2.11 -15.57 2.98
N VAL A 45 3.13 -14.70 3.05
CA VAL A 45 4.02 -14.59 4.22
C VAL A 45 3.20 -14.26 5.47
N GLN A 46 2.33 -13.25 5.41
CA GLN A 46 1.50 -12.86 6.56
C GLN A 46 0.60 -13.99 7.05
N ARG A 47 -0.04 -14.73 6.12
CA ARG A 47 -0.85 -15.90 6.46
C ARG A 47 -0.05 -16.99 7.15
N LEU A 48 1.16 -17.30 6.67
CA LEU A 48 2.04 -18.29 7.31
C LEU A 48 2.56 -17.79 8.67
N MET A 49 2.89 -16.50 8.77
CA MET A 49 3.33 -15.89 10.03
C MET A 49 2.24 -15.84 11.09
N ALA A 50 0.95 -15.90 10.71
CA ALA A 50 -0.16 -15.97 11.64
C ALA A 50 -0.44 -17.39 12.18
N MET A 51 0.15 -18.44 11.58
CA MET A 51 -0.03 -19.83 12.04
C MET A 51 0.77 -20.12 13.32
N SER A 52 0.42 -21.16 14.07
CA SER A 52 1.23 -21.62 15.20
C SER A 52 2.49 -22.34 14.72
N ASP A 53 3.50 -22.50 15.59
CA ASP A 53 4.70 -23.27 15.22
C ASP A 53 4.40 -24.75 14.96
N ALA A 54 3.38 -25.31 15.62
CA ALA A 54 2.94 -26.68 15.39
C ALA A 54 2.32 -26.83 13.98
N ASP A 55 1.44 -25.91 13.59
CA ASP A 55 0.83 -25.90 12.25
C ASP A 55 1.88 -25.68 11.13
N LEU A 56 2.91 -24.88 11.42
CA LEU A 56 4.04 -24.71 10.51
C LEU A 56 4.85 -26.01 10.40
N ALA A 57 5.12 -26.68 11.52
CA ALA A 57 5.85 -27.95 11.55
C ALA A 57 5.11 -29.07 10.81
N GLU A 58 3.79 -29.16 10.92
CA GLU A 58 2.96 -30.08 10.12
C GLU A 58 3.10 -29.85 8.61
N ARG A 59 3.37 -28.59 8.21
CA ARG A 59 3.64 -28.19 6.83
C ARG A 59 5.12 -28.33 6.43
N GLY A 60 5.97 -28.83 7.33
CA GLY A 60 7.42 -28.94 7.11
C GLY A 60 8.12 -27.58 7.04
N LEU A 61 7.54 -26.54 7.62
CA LEU A 61 8.08 -25.18 7.63
C LEU A 61 8.49 -24.77 9.03
N THR A 62 9.57 -23.97 9.10
CA THR A 62 9.96 -23.25 10.31
C THR A 62 9.76 -21.75 10.09
N ARG A 63 9.55 -21.01 11.18
CA ARG A 63 9.24 -19.56 11.14
C ARG A 63 10.29 -18.76 10.37
N ASP A 64 11.57 -19.11 10.51
CA ASP A 64 12.70 -18.48 9.84
C ASP A 64 12.75 -18.78 8.33
N LYS A 65 12.20 -19.91 7.88
CA LYS A 65 12.20 -20.33 6.47
C LYS A 65 10.99 -19.85 5.67
N ILE A 66 9.98 -19.24 6.30
CA ILE A 66 8.77 -18.77 5.62
C ILE A 66 9.10 -17.86 4.44
N VAL A 67 9.98 -16.88 4.62
CA VAL A 67 10.35 -15.95 3.55
C VAL A 67 11.06 -16.69 2.42
N HIS A 68 12.01 -17.57 2.73
CA HIS A 68 12.72 -18.36 1.73
C HIS A 68 11.77 -19.28 0.96
N HIS A 69 10.80 -19.89 1.63
CA HIS A 69 9.79 -20.74 1.01
C HIS A 69 8.83 -19.96 0.11
N VAL A 70 8.41 -18.76 0.51
CA VAL A 70 7.44 -17.97 -0.27
C VAL A 70 8.07 -17.33 -1.50
N PHE A 71 9.37 -17.00 -1.45
CA PHE A 71 10.12 -16.37 -2.54
C PHE A 71 11.12 -17.32 -3.21
N SER A 72 10.98 -18.64 -3.01
CA SER A 72 11.86 -19.67 -3.59
C SER A 72 11.92 -19.63 -5.11
N ASP A 73 10.90 -19.06 -5.76
CA ASP A 73 10.79 -18.87 -7.20
C ASP A 73 11.52 -17.63 -7.73
N VAL A 74 11.96 -16.73 -6.86
CA VAL A 74 12.75 -15.53 -7.21
C VAL A 74 14.23 -15.71 -6.89
N TYR A 75 14.56 -16.52 -5.88
CA TYR A 75 15.95 -16.82 -5.58
C TYR A 75 16.55 -17.63 -6.73
N TYR A 76 17.52 -17.04 -7.43
CA TYR A 76 18.44 -17.81 -8.27
C TYR A 76 19.33 -18.62 -7.34
N ILE A 77 19.06 -19.93 -7.24
CA ILE A 77 19.94 -20.92 -6.61
C ILE A 77 20.26 -21.98 -7.67
#